data_AF-A0ABD6A5S0-F1
#
_entry.id   AF-A0ABD6A5S0-F1
#
_cell.length_a   1.000
_cell.length_b   1.000
_cell.length_c   1.000
_cell.angle_alpha   90.00
_cell.angle_beta   90.00
_cell.angle_gamma   90.00
#
_symmetry.space_group_name_H-M   'P 1'
#
loop_
_entity.id
_entity.type
_entity.pdbx_description
1 polymer ?
#
loop_
_entity_poly.entity_id
_entity_poly.type
_entity_poly.pdbx_seq_one_letter_code
_entity_poly.pdbx_strand_id
1 'polypeptide(L)'
;MTDRDERANRLKRRFERDDPDPTPDAARGPPDERSPTPADDADDADDADDADDADDRRSIKERPSVLMYLPDDLRRELDIRFDELNARHKRERGEPLEKNRDYYPAVVEAGLEGTTVEEILEL
;
A
#
# COMPACT_ATOMS: atom_id res chain seq x y z
N MET A 1 50.08 -8.35 -19.47
CA MET A 1 48.97 -8.76 -18.59
C MET A 1 48.13 -7.52 -18.37
N THR A 2 46.89 -7.54 -18.81
CA THR A 2 46.03 -6.36 -18.99
C THR A 2 45.25 -6.04 -17.72
N ASP A 3 45.13 -4.76 -17.33
CA ASP A 3 44.31 -4.25 -16.21
C ASP A 3 42.86 -4.79 -16.16
N ARG A 4 42.36 -5.24 -17.31
CA ARG A 4 41.05 -5.89 -17.45
C ARG A 4 40.95 -7.20 -16.66
N ASP A 5 42.03 -7.97 -16.60
CA ASP A 5 42.08 -9.27 -15.94
C ASP A 5 42.13 -9.13 -14.40
N GLU A 6 42.75 -8.06 -13.88
CA GLU A 6 42.78 -7.78 -12.44
C GLU A 6 41.40 -7.36 -11.90
N ARG A 7 40.66 -6.54 -12.65
CA ARG A 7 39.29 -6.16 -12.28
C ARG A 7 38.35 -7.37 -12.23
N ALA A 8 38.47 -8.28 -13.19
CA ALA A 8 37.66 -9.50 -13.22
C ALA A 8 37.93 -10.41 -12.01
N ASN A 9 39.20 -10.57 -11.62
CA ASN A 9 39.58 -11.36 -10.45
C ASN A 9 39.14 -10.74 -9.12
N ARG A 10 39.08 -9.40 -9.02
CA ARG A 10 38.57 -8.72 -7.81
C ARG A 10 37.07 -8.95 -7.61
N LEU A 11 36.29 -8.95 -8.70
CA LEU A 11 34.85 -9.17 -8.62
C LEU A 11 34.53 -10.62 -8.19
N LYS A 12 35.27 -11.60 -8.72
CA LYS A 12 35.08 -13.02 -8.40
C LYS A 12 35.25 -13.34 -6.91
N ARG A 13 36.30 -12.78 -6.26
CA ARG A 13 36.54 -12.99 -4.82
C ARG A 13 35.44 -12.45 -3.90
N ARG A 14 34.61 -11.52 -4.37
CA ARG A 14 33.49 -10.97 -3.59
C ARG A 14 32.30 -11.91 -3.55
N PHE A 15 32.14 -12.76 -4.56
CA PHE A 15 31.01 -13.68 -4.71
C PHE A 15 31.34 -15.14 -4.34
N GLU A 16 32.60 -15.46 -4.02
CA GLU A 16 33.05 -16.80 -3.56
C GLU A 16 33.12 -16.92 -2.02
N ARG A 17 32.52 -15.98 -1.27
CA ARG A 17 32.44 -16.03 0.19
C ARG A 17 31.00 -16.27 0.63
N ASP A 18 30.51 -17.47 0.33
CA ASP A 18 29.37 -18.08 0.99
C ASP A 18 29.89 -18.87 2.19
N ASP A 19 29.44 -18.55 3.39
CA ASP A 19 29.29 -19.46 4.53
C ASP A 19 28.54 -18.73 5.67
N PRO A 20 27.85 -19.47 6.57
CA PRO A 20 26.48 -19.21 6.99
C PRO A 20 26.35 -18.51 8.34
N ASP A 21 25.11 -18.14 8.67
CA ASP A 21 24.59 -17.61 9.94
C ASP A 21 25.18 -18.30 11.20
N PRO A 22 25.38 -17.55 12.30
CA PRO A 22 24.59 -17.90 13.49
C PRO A 22 24.07 -16.71 14.31
N THR A 23 22.84 -16.88 14.77
CA THR A 23 22.19 -16.17 15.89
C THR A 23 23.02 -16.23 17.19
N PRO A 24 22.82 -15.25 18.09
CA PRO A 24 22.85 -15.55 19.51
C PRO A 24 21.60 -14.99 20.23
N ASP A 25 20.76 -15.91 20.66
CA ASP A 25 19.89 -15.81 21.82
C ASP A 25 20.75 -15.85 23.10
N ALA A 26 20.61 -14.87 24.00
CA ALA A 26 20.71 -15.06 25.47
C ALA A 26 20.70 -13.73 26.26
N ALA A 27 19.59 -13.53 26.99
CA ALA A 27 19.54 -13.19 28.41
C ALA A 27 20.11 -11.85 28.94
N ARG A 28 19.21 -10.94 29.35
CA ARG A 28 19.21 -10.35 30.71
C ARG A 28 17.85 -9.73 31.07
N GLY A 29 17.30 -10.17 32.20
CA GLY A 29 15.95 -9.85 32.70
C GLY A 29 15.75 -8.45 33.31
N PRO A 30 14.53 -8.20 33.86
CA PRO A 30 13.98 -6.88 34.16
C PRO A 30 14.31 -6.38 35.58
N PRO A 31 14.16 -5.06 35.82
CA PRO A 31 13.28 -4.59 36.90
C PRO A 31 12.56 -3.26 36.50
N ASP A 32 11.57 -2.67 37.16
CA ASP A 32 10.53 -3.00 38.14
C ASP A 32 9.76 -1.66 38.32
N GLU A 33 8.49 -1.73 38.72
CA GLU A 33 7.79 -0.73 39.57
C GLU A 33 7.54 0.73 39.12
N ARG A 34 6.31 1.03 38.68
CA ARG A 34 5.26 1.78 39.46
C ARG A 34 4.19 2.47 38.58
N SER A 35 2.93 2.10 38.83
CA SER A 35 1.66 2.73 38.41
C SER A 35 1.40 4.10 39.11
N PRO A 36 0.20 4.69 39.04
CA PRO A 36 -0.61 5.24 37.93
C PRO A 36 -1.03 6.72 38.19
N THR A 37 -1.70 7.42 37.25
CA THR A 37 -2.92 8.26 37.51
C THR A 37 -3.49 8.93 36.23
N PRO A 38 -4.80 9.33 36.25
CA PRO A 38 -5.66 9.51 35.07
C PRO A 38 -6.08 10.97 34.79
N ALA A 39 -7.05 11.12 33.86
CA ALA A 39 -7.88 12.30 33.54
C ALA A 39 -7.23 13.34 32.60
N ASP A 40 -7.89 13.95 31.62
CA ASP A 40 -9.30 13.99 31.20
C ASP A 40 -9.33 14.59 29.76
N ASP A 41 -10.53 14.73 29.19
CA ASP A 41 -10.88 15.52 27.99
C ASP A 41 -10.78 14.81 26.62
N ALA A 42 -11.90 14.22 26.21
CA ALA A 42 -12.37 14.39 24.84
C ALA A 42 -13.88 14.65 24.89
N ASP A 43 -14.18 15.94 24.78
CA ASP A 43 -15.48 16.56 24.57
C ASP A 43 -16.29 15.92 23.43
N ASP A 44 -17.59 15.89 23.70
CA ASP A 44 -18.74 16.08 22.82
C ASP A 44 -18.78 15.45 21.43
N ALA A 45 -19.81 14.61 21.28
CA ALA A 45 -20.33 14.10 20.05
C ALA A 45 -21.08 15.21 19.29
N ASP A 46 -20.68 15.49 18.06
CA ASP A 46 -21.58 15.97 17.01
C ASP A 46 -20.92 15.75 15.64
N ASP A 47 -21.41 14.75 14.92
CA ASP A 47 -21.95 14.88 13.55
C ASP A 47 -22.14 13.46 12.98
N ALA A 48 -23.32 12.90 13.23
CA ALA A 48 -23.76 11.66 12.61
C ALA A 48 -24.50 11.98 11.32
N ASP A 49 -23.76 12.45 10.31
CA ASP A 49 -24.30 12.60 8.95
C ASP A 49 -23.25 12.36 7.86
N ASP A 50 -22.27 11.47 8.13
CA ASP A 50 -21.35 11.02 7.09
C ASP A 50 -20.80 9.60 7.34
N ALA A 51 -21.63 8.59 7.09
CA ALA A 51 -21.21 7.20 7.17
C ALA A 51 -20.36 6.77 5.96
N ASP A 52 -20.41 7.52 4.84
CA ASP A 52 -19.65 7.25 3.63
C ASP A 52 -18.21 7.82 3.70
N ASP A 53 -18.03 9.06 4.16
CA ASP A 53 -16.72 9.70 4.35
C ASP A 53 -15.94 9.11 5.54
N ALA A 54 -16.64 8.46 6.48
CA ALA A 54 -16.00 7.74 7.59
C ALA A 54 -15.20 6.50 7.14
N ASP A 55 -15.48 5.91 5.98
CA ASP A 55 -14.64 4.85 5.40
C ASP A 55 -13.40 5.43 4.71
N ASP A 56 -13.50 6.66 4.16
CA ASP A 56 -12.39 7.31 3.48
C ASP A 56 -11.29 7.81 4.42
N ARG A 57 -11.65 8.09 5.68
CA ARG A 57 -10.69 8.42 6.75
C ARG A 57 -9.99 7.21 7.37
N ARG A 58 -10.46 5.98 7.12
CA ARG A 58 -9.88 4.75 7.68
C ARG A 58 -8.69 4.27 6.85
N SER A 59 -7.72 3.65 7.52
CA SER A 59 -6.56 3.08 6.84
C SER A 59 -7.02 1.98 5.87
N ILE A 60 -6.51 1.98 4.64
CA ILE A 60 -6.81 0.96 3.62
C ILE A 60 -6.63 -0.47 4.16
N LYS A 61 -5.71 -0.67 5.11
CA LYS A 61 -5.41 -1.98 5.72
C LYS A 61 -6.50 -2.48 6.69
N GLU A 62 -7.36 -1.61 7.17
CA GLU A 62 -8.46 -1.94 8.08
C GLU A 62 -9.73 -2.32 7.31
N ARG A 63 -9.77 -2.04 6.00
CA ARG A 63 -10.88 -2.42 5.12
C ARG A 63 -10.89 -3.94 4.87
N PRO A 64 -12.08 -4.56 4.73
CA PRO A 64 -12.19 -5.98 4.38
C PRO A 64 -11.48 -6.29 3.05
N SER A 65 -10.54 -7.24 3.07
CA SER A 65 -9.83 -7.67 1.86
C SER A 65 -10.54 -8.83 1.18
N VAL A 66 -10.74 -8.74 -0.14
CA VAL A 66 -11.28 -9.83 -0.96
C VAL A 66 -10.26 -10.21 -2.03
N LEU A 67 -9.89 -11.49 -2.11
CA LEU A 67 -9.05 -12.03 -3.18
C LEU A 67 -9.93 -12.59 -4.30
N MET A 68 -9.72 -12.14 -5.53
CA MET A 68 -10.43 -12.59 -6.72
C MET A 68 -9.45 -13.04 -7.81
N TYR A 69 -9.82 -14.09 -8.53
CA TYR A 69 -9.07 -14.55 -9.71
C TYR A 69 -9.78 -14.07 -10.97
N LEU A 70 -9.09 -13.23 -11.75
CA LEU A 70 -9.61 -12.67 -13.00
C LEU A 70 -8.94 -13.35 -14.21
N PRO A 71 -9.65 -13.50 -15.34
CA PRO A 71 -9.01 -13.86 -16.60
C PRO A 71 -7.90 -12.86 -16.98
N ASP A 72 -6.83 -13.35 -17.62
CA ASP A 72 -5.67 -12.52 -17.96
C ASP A 72 -6.00 -11.34 -18.88
N ASP A 73 -6.98 -11.50 -19.75
CA ASP A 73 -7.41 -10.44 -20.66
C ASP A 73 -8.11 -9.32 -19.89
N LEU A 74 -9.00 -9.68 -18.95
CA LEU A 74 -9.70 -8.72 -18.09
C LEU A 74 -8.72 -7.98 -17.16
N ARG A 75 -7.76 -8.70 -16.58
CA ARG A 75 -6.70 -8.08 -15.76
C ARG A 75 -5.90 -7.06 -16.57
N ARG A 76 -5.53 -7.40 -17.81
CA ARG A 76 -4.79 -6.48 -18.69
C ARG A 76 -5.61 -5.24 -19.04
N GLU A 77 -6.90 -5.42 -19.30
CA GLU A 77 -7.81 -4.30 -19.58
C GLU A 77 -7.93 -3.35 -18.39
N LEU A 78 -8.05 -3.88 -17.17
CA LEU A 78 -8.04 -3.06 -15.94
C LEU A 78 -6.75 -2.26 -15.79
N ASP A 79 -5.58 -2.87 -16.04
CA ASP A 79 -4.30 -2.16 -15.95
C ASP A 79 -4.21 -1.02 -16.99
N ILE A 80 -4.67 -1.24 -18.23
CA ILE A 80 -4.68 -0.21 -19.28
C ILE A 80 -5.61 0.94 -18.89
N ARG A 81 -6.84 0.63 -18.45
CA ARG A 81 -7.83 1.64 -18.06
C ARG A 81 -7.35 2.45 -16.86
N PHE A 82 -6.68 1.82 -15.90
CA PHE A 82 -6.04 2.54 -14.81
C PHE A 82 -4.98 3.52 -15.31
N ASP A 83 -4.09 3.11 -16.22
CA ASP A 83 -3.03 3.98 -16.72
C ASP A 83 -3.59 5.21 -17.46
N GLU A 84 -4.67 5.02 -18.23
CA GLU A 84 -5.41 6.11 -18.88
C GLU A 84 -6.01 7.09 -17.89
N LEU A 85 -6.75 6.59 -16.90
CA LEU A 85 -7.41 7.41 -15.88
C LEU A 85 -6.40 8.11 -14.98
N ASN A 86 -5.35 7.41 -14.55
CA ASN A 86 -4.27 7.98 -13.76
C ASN A 86 -3.55 9.10 -14.52
N ALA A 87 -3.33 8.94 -15.83
CA ALA A 87 -2.75 10.00 -16.65
C ALA A 87 -3.66 11.23 -16.76
N ARG A 88 -4.99 11.04 -16.78
CA ARG A 88 -5.95 12.15 -16.76
C ARG A 88 -6.00 12.84 -15.40
N HIS A 89 -6.16 12.06 -14.32
CA HIS A 89 -6.20 12.54 -12.94
C HIS A 89 -4.93 13.33 -12.56
N LYS A 90 -3.74 12.85 -12.93
CA LYS A 90 -2.48 13.56 -12.73
C LYS A 90 -2.43 14.91 -13.44
N ARG A 91 -3.06 15.06 -14.60
CA ARG A 91 -3.09 16.34 -15.33
C ARG A 91 -4.04 17.33 -14.67
N GLU A 92 -5.15 16.85 -14.12
CA GLU A 92 -6.21 17.68 -13.56
C GLU A 92 -5.94 18.07 -12.11
N ARG A 93 -5.58 17.12 -11.26
CA ARG A 93 -5.38 17.32 -9.82
C ARG A 93 -3.91 17.37 -9.39
N GLY A 94 -2.98 17.02 -10.29
CA GLY A 94 -1.54 17.01 -10.01
C GLY A 94 -1.07 15.79 -9.20
N GLU A 95 -1.98 14.94 -8.75
CA GLU A 95 -1.70 13.78 -7.90
C GLU A 95 -1.95 12.45 -8.64
N PRO A 96 -1.18 11.39 -8.33
CA PRO A 96 -1.43 10.06 -8.87
C PRO A 96 -2.66 9.42 -8.24
N LEU A 97 -3.44 8.71 -9.05
CA LEU A 97 -4.53 7.86 -8.58
C LEU A 97 -3.97 6.60 -7.89
N GLU A 98 -4.51 6.21 -6.75
CA GLU A 98 -4.11 5.00 -6.04
C GLU A 98 -4.96 3.79 -6.47
N LYS A 99 -4.31 2.71 -6.92
CA LYS A 99 -5.00 1.51 -7.43
C LYS A 99 -5.98 0.91 -6.41
N ASN A 100 -5.54 0.73 -5.17
CA ASN A 100 -6.29 0.01 -4.14
C ASN A 100 -7.24 0.91 -3.35
N ARG A 101 -6.98 2.22 -3.29
CA ARG A 101 -7.81 3.17 -2.55
C ARG A 101 -8.94 3.70 -3.42
N ASP A 102 -8.62 4.11 -4.65
CA ASP A 102 -9.53 4.87 -5.50
C ASP A 102 -10.05 3.99 -6.65
N TYR A 103 -9.14 3.41 -7.45
CA TYR A 103 -9.52 2.80 -8.72
C TYR A 103 -10.34 1.50 -8.59
N TYR A 104 -9.85 0.50 -7.85
CA TYR A 104 -10.55 -0.78 -7.77
C TYR A 104 -11.92 -0.67 -7.08
N PRO A 105 -12.08 0.10 -5.99
CA PRO A 105 -13.40 0.37 -5.43
C PRO A 105 -14.34 1.02 -6.46
N ALA A 106 -13.90 2.07 -7.15
CA ALA A 106 -14.71 2.74 -8.18
C ALA A 106 -15.10 1.81 -9.34
N VAL A 107 -14.23 0.88 -9.75
CA VAL A 107 -14.57 -0.14 -10.77
C VAL A 107 -15.70 -1.06 -10.29
N VAL A 108 -15.65 -1.50 -9.03
CA VAL A 108 -16.66 -2.39 -8.47
C VAL A 108 -17.99 -1.65 -8.30
N GLU A 109 -17.94 -0.44 -7.76
CA GLU A 109 -19.11 0.42 -7.56
C GLU A 109 -19.79 0.76 -8.90
N ALA A 110 -19.02 1.18 -9.91
CA ALA A 110 -19.54 1.41 -11.27
C ALA A 110 -20.24 0.17 -11.84
N GLY A 111 -19.67 -1.01 -11.62
CA GLY A 111 -20.28 -2.27 -12.04
C GLY A 111 -21.58 -2.63 -11.31
N LEU A 112 -21.73 -2.22 -10.05
CA LEU A 112 -22.93 -2.47 -9.24
C LEU A 112 -24.04 -1.46 -9.51
N GLU A 113 -23.68 -0.20 -9.72
CA GLU A 113 -24.63 0.90 -9.96
C GLU A 113 -25.01 1.08 -11.44
N GLY A 114 -24.23 0.48 -12.34
CA GLY A 114 -24.40 0.66 -13.78
C GLY A 114 -23.94 2.02 -14.28
N THR A 115 -23.05 2.68 -13.53
CA THR A 115 -22.41 3.96 -13.84
C THR A 115 -21.02 3.73 -14.44
N THR A 116 -20.31 4.81 -14.76
CA THR A 116 -18.92 4.74 -15.26
C THR A 116 -17.90 5.05 -14.16
N VAL A 117 -16.70 4.49 -14.28
CA VAL A 117 -15.61 4.74 -13.32
C VAL A 117 -15.19 6.21 -13.34
N GLU A 118 -15.29 6.84 -14.50
CA GLU A 118 -15.07 8.27 -14.69
C GLU A 118 -16.03 9.13 -13.88
N GLU A 119 -17.32 8.77 -13.82
CA GLU A 119 -18.32 9.50 -13.03
C GLU A 119 -18.04 9.39 -11.52
N ILE A 120 -17.66 8.19 -11.05
CA ILE A 120 -17.34 7.97 -9.62
C ILE A 120 -16.08 8.70 -9.20
N LEU A 121 -15.05 8.72 -10.06
CA LEU A 121 -13.79 9.42 -9.78
C LEU A 121 -13.86 10.93 -10.07
N GLU A 122 -15.03 11.43 -10.51
CA GLU A 122 -15.26 12.82 -10.92
C GLU A 122 -14.20 13.33 -11.92
N LEU A 123 -13.97 12.51 -12.96
CA LEU A 123 -12.92 12.63 -13.98
C LEU A 123 -13.46 12.85 -15.40
#